data_AF-A0A932EGS8-F1
#
_entry.id   AF-A0A932EGS8-F1
#
_cell.length_a   1.000
_cell.length_b   1.000
_cell.length_c   1.000
_cell.angle_alpha   90.00
_cell.angle_beta   90.00
_cell.angle_gamma   90.00
#
_symmetry.space_group_name_H-M   'P 1'
#
loop_
_entity.id
_entity.type
_entity.pdbx_description
1 polymer ?
#
loop_
_entity_poly.entity_id
_entity_poly.type
_entity_poly.pdbx_seq_one_letter_code
_entity_poly.pdbx_strand_id
1 'polypeptide(L)'
;MRPLRLLPFLLCLPLPGRAQEFVPPQEQAAGGTGSLRIGIFGFASRVGVDFAGTNQVIVSPTLDVADLFTNRLRLRPSAEIGLGDTVATYVINLELMYRFTADQEIAVPYIGFGGAVMSQERCATAVDCPRLWAQFALGFELKFREQINWLLEYHGEDGLRRHRFFIGLATRRGS
;
A
#
# COMPACT_ATOMS: atom_id res chain seq x y z
N MET A 1 -4.11 -3.45 86.60
CA MET A 1 -5.22 -3.38 85.62
C MET A 1 -4.64 -3.00 84.26
N ARG A 2 -4.92 -3.78 83.21
CA ARG A 2 -4.25 -3.74 81.89
C ARG A 2 -4.57 -2.45 81.11
N PRO A 3 -3.61 -1.79 80.45
CA PRO A 3 -3.91 -0.74 79.48
C PRO A 3 -4.28 -1.35 78.11
N LEU A 4 -5.39 -0.86 77.57
CA LEU A 4 -5.95 -1.19 76.27
C LEU A 4 -5.02 -0.64 75.16
N ARG A 5 -4.41 -1.52 74.36
CA ARG A 5 -3.60 -1.13 73.18
C ARG A 5 -4.54 -0.78 72.02
N LEU A 6 -4.66 0.51 71.70
CA LEU A 6 -5.26 0.98 70.44
C LEU A 6 -4.16 0.99 69.36
N LEU A 7 -4.32 0.14 68.37
CA LEU A 7 -3.50 0.07 67.16
C LEU A 7 -4.07 1.08 66.15
N PRO A 8 -3.31 2.05 65.61
CA PRO A 8 -3.82 2.90 64.54
C PRO A 8 -3.72 2.13 63.22
N PHE A 9 -4.88 1.96 62.57
CA PHE A 9 -5.00 1.45 61.21
C PHE A 9 -4.41 2.51 60.26
N LEU A 10 -3.21 2.25 59.72
CA LEU A 10 -2.58 3.10 58.72
C LEU A 10 -3.33 2.95 57.39
N LEU A 11 -4.16 3.93 57.02
CA LEU A 11 -4.75 4.03 55.69
C LEU A 11 -3.66 4.38 54.68
N CYS A 12 -3.28 3.42 53.83
CA CYS A 12 -2.53 3.69 52.60
C CYS A 12 -3.47 4.26 51.54
N LEU A 13 -3.44 5.58 51.34
CA LEU A 13 -4.03 6.24 50.18
C LEU A 13 -3.14 5.95 48.94
N PRO A 14 -3.67 5.40 47.84
CA PRO A 14 -2.90 5.26 46.61
C PRO A 14 -2.69 6.64 45.99
N LEU A 15 -1.44 7.07 45.89
CA LEU A 15 -1.06 8.25 45.11
C LEU A 15 -1.41 7.98 43.63
N PRO A 16 -2.04 8.92 42.91
CA PRO A 16 -2.31 8.75 41.50
C PRO A 16 -0.98 8.70 40.76
N GLY A 17 -0.63 7.51 40.26
CA GLY A 17 0.50 7.34 39.34
C GLY A 17 0.27 8.24 38.14
N ARG A 18 1.08 9.28 38.01
CA ARG A 18 1.16 10.09 36.79
C ARG A 18 1.50 9.12 35.66
N ALA A 19 0.57 8.92 34.73
CA ALA A 19 0.86 8.25 33.47
C ALA A 19 2.08 8.95 32.89
N GLN A 20 3.15 8.19 32.65
CA GLN A 20 4.33 8.74 32.01
C GLN A 20 3.89 9.25 30.65
N GLU A 21 3.97 10.56 30.46
CA GLU A 21 3.69 11.20 29.19
C GLU A 21 4.68 10.61 28.19
N PHE A 22 4.17 9.73 27.32
CA PHE A 22 4.96 9.18 26.23
C PHE A 22 5.31 10.36 25.33
N VAL A 23 6.53 10.87 25.47
CA VAL A 23 7.10 11.79 24.50
C VAL A 23 7.52 10.92 23.32
N PRO A 24 6.77 10.93 22.18
CA PRO A 24 7.23 10.23 21.01
C PRO A 24 8.64 10.74 20.69
N PRO A 25 9.61 9.86 20.37
CA PRO A 25 10.89 10.33 19.90
C PRO A 25 10.61 11.29 18.76
N GLN A 26 11.01 12.56 18.92
CA GLN A 26 10.99 13.51 17.81
C GLN A 26 11.72 12.80 16.69
N GLU A 27 11.02 12.56 15.57
CA GLU A 27 11.65 12.01 14.38
C GLU A 27 12.85 12.90 14.12
N GLN A 28 14.04 12.42 14.50
CA GLN A 28 15.28 13.06 14.14
C GLN A 28 15.21 13.04 12.64
N ALA A 29 14.95 14.22 12.05
CA ALA A 29 15.11 14.45 10.65
C ALA A 29 16.55 14.01 10.38
N ALA A 30 16.68 12.78 9.90
CA ALA A 30 17.95 12.22 9.50
C ALA A 30 18.37 13.07 8.31
N GLY A 31 19.05 14.17 8.61
CA GLY A 31 19.84 14.93 7.68
C GLY A 31 20.93 14.00 7.19
N GLY A 32 20.62 13.28 6.12
CA GLY A 32 21.48 12.28 5.54
C GLY A 32 20.92 11.89 4.18
N THR A 33 21.60 12.32 3.14
CA THR A 33 21.49 11.90 1.73
C THR A 33 20.78 10.56 1.54
N GLY A 34 19.58 10.57 0.97
CA GLY A 34 18.89 9.42 0.36
C GLY A 34 18.87 8.10 1.15
N SER A 35 18.20 8.05 2.31
CA SER A 35 18.01 6.79 3.03
C SER A 35 16.85 5.95 2.44
N LEU A 36 17.06 4.64 2.31
CA LEU A 36 16.01 3.68 1.98
C LEU A 36 15.11 3.49 3.22
N ARG A 37 13.81 3.78 3.08
CA ARG A 37 12.83 3.59 4.17
C ARG A 37 11.88 2.48 3.77
N ILE A 38 11.94 1.36 4.49
CA ILE A 38 11.03 0.23 4.31
C ILE A 38 9.96 0.29 5.41
N GLY A 39 8.70 0.19 5.03
CA GLY A 39 7.55 0.28 5.92
C GLY A 39 6.26 0.27 5.12
N ILE A 40 5.11 0.08 5.77
CA ILE A 40 3.83 0.16 5.04
C ILE A 40 3.34 1.60 5.08
N PHE A 41 3.33 2.26 3.93
CA PHE A 41 3.01 3.68 3.78
C PHE A 41 1.57 3.92 3.33
N GLY A 42 0.95 2.93 2.69
CA GLY A 42 -0.39 3.05 2.14
C GLY A 42 -0.95 1.71 1.66
N PHE A 43 -2.27 1.68 1.53
CA PHE A 43 -3.03 0.57 0.98
C PHE A 43 -3.92 1.12 -0.10
N ALA A 44 -4.03 0.44 -1.24
CA ALA A 44 -5.06 0.76 -2.21
C ALA A 44 -5.83 -0.48 -2.64
N SER A 45 -7.10 -0.29 -2.98
CA SER A 45 -7.91 -1.27 -3.66
C SER A 45 -8.35 -0.69 -5.00
N ARG A 46 -8.24 -1.51 -6.05
CA ARG A 46 -8.53 -1.12 -7.42
C ARG A 46 -9.41 -2.16 -8.07
N VAL A 47 -10.29 -1.70 -8.94
CA VAL A 47 -11.04 -2.53 -9.87
C VAL A 47 -10.69 -2.07 -11.27
N GLY A 48 -10.45 -3.00 -12.17
CA GLY A 48 -10.09 -2.69 -13.54
C GLY A 48 -10.68 -3.65 -14.55
N VAL A 49 -10.39 -3.37 -15.80
CA VAL A 49 -10.85 -4.16 -16.94
C VAL A 49 -9.70 -4.30 -17.94
N ASP A 50 -9.55 -5.51 -18.50
CA ASP A 50 -8.61 -5.80 -19.59
C ASP A 50 -9.34 -5.73 -20.93
N PHE A 51 -9.04 -4.73 -21.75
CA PHE A 51 -9.74 -4.53 -23.03
C PHE A 51 -9.12 -5.26 -24.22
N ALA A 52 -7.86 -5.67 -24.13
CA ALA A 52 -7.11 -6.24 -25.25
C ALA A 52 -6.91 -7.76 -25.15
N GLY A 53 -7.18 -8.33 -23.98
CA GLY A 53 -7.11 -9.77 -23.71
C GLY A 53 -8.48 -10.43 -23.60
N THR A 54 -8.75 -10.99 -22.41
CA THR A 54 -9.88 -11.88 -22.09
C THR A 54 -11.15 -11.13 -21.65
N ASN A 55 -11.19 -9.79 -21.74
CA ASN A 55 -12.33 -8.97 -21.28
C ASN A 55 -12.73 -9.25 -19.82
N GLN A 56 -11.72 -9.47 -18.98
CA GLN A 56 -11.91 -9.80 -17.56
C GLN A 56 -12.03 -8.54 -16.71
N VAL A 57 -12.86 -8.65 -15.67
CA VAL A 57 -12.88 -7.71 -14.56
C VAL A 57 -11.80 -8.12 -13.58
N ILE A 58 -10.97 -7.17 -13.18
CA ILE A 58 -9.81 -7.40 -12.33
C ILE A 58 -10.05 -6.71 -10.99
N VAL A 59 -9.83 -7.41 -9.89
CA VAL A 59 -9.79 -6.82 -8.56
C VAL A 59 -8.35 -6.88 -8.05
N SER A 60 -7.82 -5.75 -7.59
CA SER A 60 -6.42 -5.65 -7.19
C SER A 60 -6.22 -4.87 -5.90
N PRO A 61 -5.78 -5.52 -4.80
CA PRO A 61 -5.14 -4.83 -3.69
C PRO A 61 -3.69 -4.46 -4.01
N THR A 62 -3.26 -3.32 -3.48
CA THR A 62 -1.88 -2.82 -3.58
C THR A 62 -1.40 -2.33 -2.23
N LEU A 63 -0.09 -2.43 -2.01
CA LEU A 63 0.58 -1.93 -0.81
C LEU A 63 1.72 -1.02 -1.23
N ASP A 64 1.85 0.14 -0.61
CA ASP A 64 3.05 0.98 -0.76
C ASP A 64 4.02 0.61 0.37
N VAL A 65 5.15 -0.02 0.04
CA VAL A 65 6.01 -0.71 1.04
C VAL A 65 7.41 -0.10 1.24
N ALA A 66 7.81 0.84 0.40
CA ALA A 66 9.11 1.50 0.54
C ALA A 66 9.12 2.89 -0.10
N ASP A 67 9.78 3.85 0.53
CA ASP A 67 10.28 5.07 -0.11
C ASP A 67 11.77 4.85 -0.42
N LEU A 68 12.14 4.98 -1.69
CA LEU A 68 13.48 4.72 -2.23
C LEU A 68 14.20 6.04 -2.46
N PHE A 69 15.12 6.43 -1.59
CA PHE A 69 15.95 7.65 -1.67
C PHE A 69 15.18 8.99 -1.60
N THR A 70 13.91 9.02 -2.01
CA THR A 70 13.00 10.16 -2.02
C THR A 70 11.58 9.70 -1.75
N ASN A 71 10.76 10.56 -1.15
CA ASN A 71 9.34 10.30 -0.89
C ASN A 71 8.48 10.18 -2.18
N ARG A 72 9.10 10.41 -3.34
CA ARG A 72 8.47 10.33 -4.67
C ARG A 72 8.61 8.96 -5.31
N LEU A 73 9.63 8.20 -4.94
CA LEU A 73 9.96 6.92 -5.55
C LEU A 73 9.53 5.82 -4.59
N ARG A 74 8.53 5.04 -4.97
CA ARG A 74 7.91 4.04 -4.10
C ARG A 74 7.95 2.66 -4.70
N LEU A 75 8.09 1.67 -3.83
CA LEU A 75 7.87 0.27 -4.21
C LEU A 75 6.44 -0.12 -3.88
N ARG A 76 5.74 -0.68 -4.86
CA ARG A 76 4.32 -1.05 -4.77
C ARG A 76 4.09 -2.47 -5.26
N PRO A 77 4.15 -3.48 -4.37
CA PRO A 77 3.61 -4.79 -4.66
C PRO A 77 2.08 -4.74 -4.79
N SER A 78 1.55 -5.56 -5.69
CA SER A 78 0.11 -5.78 -5.81
C SER A 78 -0.21 -7.23 -6.15
N ALA A 79 -1.44 -7.62 -5.85
CA ALA A 79 -2.01 -8.87 -6.30
C ALA A 79 -3.26 -8.55 -7.13
N GLU A 80 -3.61 -9.44 -8.05
CA GLU A 80 -4.77 -9.28 -8.91
C GLU A 80 -5.50 -10.61 -9.08
N ILE A 81 -6.82 -10.52 -9.14
CA ILE A 81 -7.70 -11.63 -9.47
C ILE A 81 -8.54 -11.20 -10.66
N GLY A 82 -8.40 -11.90 -11.79
CA GLY A 82 -9.21 -11.73 -12.98
C GLY A 82 -10.42 -12.64 -12.96
N LEU A 83 -11.61 -12.05 -13.11
CA LEU A 83 -12.92 -12.70 -13.09
C LEU A 83 -13.66 -12.41 -14.40
N GLY A 84 -14.37 -13.42 -14.95
CA GLY A 84 -15.27 -13.22 -16.10
C GLY A 84 -15.01 -14.11 -17.32
N ASP A 85 -13.87 -14.79 -17.38
CA ASP A 85 -13.64 -15.87 -18.36
C ASP A 85 -13.96 -17.24 -17.72
N THR A 86 -13.95 -18.31 -18.52
CA THR A 86 -14.07 -19.71 -18.08
C THR A 86 -12.99 -20.16 -17.10
N VAL A 87 -11.88 -19.42 -16.97
CA VAL A 87 -10.74 -19.72 -16.11
C VAL A 87 -10.34 -18.46 -15.32
N ALA A 88 -10.26 -18.57 -14.00
CA ALA A 88 -9.77 -17.49 -13.15
C ALA A 88 -8.25 -17.30 -13.29
N THR A 89 -7.79 -16.04 -13.31
CA THR A 89 -6.37 -15.69 -13.42
C THR A 89 -5.89 -14.97 -12.17
N TYR A 90 -4.66 -15.24 -11.76
CA TYR A 90 -4.02 -14.63 -10.61
C TYR A 90 -2.72 -13.98 -11.03
N VAL A 91 -2.52 -12.70 -10.69
CA VAL A 91 -1.30 -11.96 -11.02
C VAL A 91 -0.71 -11.39 -9.75
N ILE A 92 0.62 -11.48 -9.61
CA ILE A 92 1.39 -10.78 -8.58
C ILE A 92 2.31 -9.81 -9.29
N ASN A 93 2.23 -8.52 -8.94
CA ASN A 93 3.07 -7.49 -9.51
C ASN A 93 4.00 -6.90 -8.46
N LEU A 94 5.15 -6.42 -8.93
CA LEU A 94 6.04 -5.56 -8.17
C LEU A 94 6.41 -4.35 -9.04
N GLU A 95 5.98 -3.17 -8.61
CA GLU A 95 6.15 -1.94 -9.36
C GLU A 95 7.00 -0.92 -8.60
N LEU A 96 7.84 -0.22 -9.33
CA LEU A 96 8.53 0.99 -8.91
C LEU A 96 7.75 2.19 -9.44
N MET A 97 7.19 3.00 -8.54
CA MET A 97 6.35 4.15 -8.84
C MET A 97 7.13 5.44 -8.62
N TYR A 98 7.10 6.36 -9.58
CA TYR A 98 7.64 7.71 -9.45
C TYR A 98 6.52 8.75 -9.55
N ARG A 99 6.33 9.53 -8.48
CA ARG A 99 5.37 10.63 -8.38
C ARG A 99 6.01 11.95 -8.84
N PHE A 100 5.35 12.66 -9.73
CA PHE A 100 5.86 13.91 -10.28
C PHE A 100 5.66 15.12 -9.36
N THR A 101 4.57 15.13 -8.60
CA THR A 101 4.23 16.22 -7.66
C THR A 101 4.32 15.76 -6.21
N ALA A 102 4.31 16.72 -5.29
CA ALA A 102 4.26 16.42 -3.87
C ALA A 102 2.88 15.85 -3.51
N ASP A 103 2.83 14.98 -2.49
CA ASP A 103 1.59 14.33 -2.14
C ASP A 103 0.47 15.33 -1.84
N GLN A 104 0.78 16.54 -1.32
CA GLN A 104 -0.19 17.55 -0.86
C GLN A 104 -1.05 18.13 -1.98
N GLU A 105 -0.65 17.94 -3.22
CA GLU A 105 -1.40 18.40 -4.38
C GLU A 105 -2.74 17.69 -4.53
N ILE A 106 -3.67 18.37 -5.20
CA ILE A 106 -5.00 17.82 -5.48
C ILE A 106 -4.89 16.65 -6.47
N ALA A 107 -3.98 16.75 -7.43
CA ALA A 107 -3.71 15.72 -8.42
C ALA A 107 -2.22 15.38 -8.40
N VAL A 108 -1.91 14.11 -8.18
CA VAL A 108 -0.56 13.57 -8.16
C VAL A 108 -0.40 12.63 -9.34
N PRO A 109 0.11 13.10 -10.49
CA PRO A 109 0.47 12.22 -11.58
C PRO A 109 1.70 11.38 -11.22
N TYR A 110 1.75 10.16 -11.74
CA TYR A 110 2.87 9.26 -11.59
C TYR A 110 3.03 8.30 -12.76
N ILE A 111 4.21 7.72 -12.83
CA ILE A 111 4.55 6.61 -13.70
C ILE A 111 5.02 5.44 -12.84
N GLY A 112 4.65 4.22 -13.22
CA GLY A 112 5.13 2.99 -12.62
C GLY A 112 5.87 2.14 -13.65
N PHE A 113 6.87 1.40 -13.22
CA PHE A 113 7.52 0.37 -14.02
C PHE A 113 7.76 -0.87 -13.15
N GLY A 114 7.50 -2.06 -13.68
CA GLY A 114 7.56 -3.25 -12.87
C GLY A 114 7.54 -4.55 -13.67
N GLY A 115 7.49 -5.64 -12.91
CA GLY A 115 7.30 -6.97 -13.44
C GLY A 115 6.10 -7.64 -12.80
N ALA A 116 5.51 -8.57 -13.53
CA ALA A 116 4.40 -9.38 -13.08
C ALA A 116 4.66 -10.85 -13.29
N VAL A 117 4.11 -11.65 -12.38
CA VAL A 117 4.01 -13.09 -12.51
C VAL A 117 2.55 -13.45 -12.57
N MET A 118 2.14 -14.12 -13.64
CA MET A 118 0.78 -14.58 -13.84
C MET A 118 0.67 -16.09 -13.77
N SER A 119 -0.37 -16.52 -13.08
CA SER A 119 -0.84 -17.89 -12.99
C SER A 119 -2.33 -17.93 -13.30
N GLN A 120 -2.85 -19.13 -13.48
CA GLN A 120 -4.26 -19.38 -13.78
C GLN A 120 -4.68 -20.72 -13.19
N GLU A 121 -5.99 -20.97 -13.11
CA GLU A 121 -6.47 -22.31 -12.77
C GLU A 121 -5.94 -23.32 -13.80
N ARG A 122 -5.60 -24.53 -13.32
CA ARG A 122 -4.97 -25.60 -14.14
C ARG A 122 -3.61 -25.23 -14.76
N CYS A 123 -2.86 -24.34 -14.10
CA CYS A 123 -1.50 -23.96 -14.52
C CYS A 123 -0.59 -25.17 -14.81
N ALA A 124 -0.69 -26.26 -14.04
CA ALA A 124 0.14 -27.46 -14.19
C ALA A 124 0.01 -28.18 -15.55
N THR A 125 -1.07 -27.95 -16.29
CA THR A 125 -1.32 -28.55 -17.62
C THR A 125 -1.23 -27.54 -18.75
N ALA A 126 -1.01 -26.26 -18.44
CA ALA A 126 -0.87 -25.21 -19.44
C ALA A 126 0.61 -25.09 -19.86
N VAL A 127 0.86 -25.05 -21.17
CA VAL A 127 2.22 -25.08 -21.74
C VAL A 127 3.02 -23.81 -21.39
N ASP A 128 2.34 -22.69 -21.15
CA ASP A 128 2.96 -21.39 -20.91
C ASP A 128 2.61 -20.82 -19.52
N CYS A 129 2.57 -21.63 -18.46
CA CYS A 129 2.25 -21.17 -17.10
C CYS A 129 3.35 -21.56 -16.09
N PRO A 130 3.87 -20.63 -15.26
CA PRO A 130 3.49 -19.22 -15.14
C PRO A 130 4.09 -18.34 -16.25
N ARG A 131 3.43 -17.21 -16.54
CA ARG A 131 3.97 -16.18 -17.45
C ARG A 131 4.62 -15.06 -16.66
N LEU A 132 5.70 -14.52 -17.21
CA LEU A 132 6.40 -13.36 -16.69
C LEU A 132 6.33 -12.26 -17.74
N TRP A 133 6.02 -11.04 -17.33
CA TRP A 133 6.11 -9.88 -18.21
C TRP A 133 6.59 -8.63 -17.48
N ALA A 134 7.17 -7.71 -18.24
CA ALA A 134 7.38 -6.35 -17.80
C ALA A 134 6.11 -5.52 -18.07
N GLN A 135 5.88 -4.52 -17.23
CA GLN A 135 4.77 -3.60 -17.37
C GLN A 135 5.17 -2.18 -16.99
N PHE A 136 4.40 -1.23 -17.48
CA PHE A 136 4.41 0.12 -16.97
C PHE A 136 2.99 0.58 -16.65
N ALA A 137 2.91 1.50 -15.70
CA ALA A 137 1.68 2.12 -15.28
C ALA A 137 1.78 3.64 -15.48
N LEU A 138 0.67 4.27 -15.84
CA LEU A 138 0.48 5.70 -15.78
C LEU A 138 -0.75 5.96 -14.94
N GLY A 139 -0.67 6.89 -14.01
CA GLY A 139 -1.81 7.13 -13.14
C GLY A 139 -1.85 8.49 -12.50
N PHE A 140 -2.99 8.76 -11.88
CA PHE A 140 -3.27 9.93 -11.10
C PHE A 140 -3.87 9.51 -9.76
N GLU A 141 -3.31 10.04 -8.67
CA GLU A 141 -4.01 10.10 -7.40
C GLU A 141 -4.72 11.43 -7.28
N LEU A 142 -6.03 11.41 -7.06
CA LEU A 142 -6.85 12.59 -6.86
C LEU A 142 -7.31 12.65 -5.41
N LYS A 143 -7.01 13.75 -4.73
CA LYS A 143 -7.42 13.96 -3.34
C LYS A 143 -8.94 13.99 -3.25
N PHE A 144 -9.52 13.08 -2.45
CA PHE A 144 -10.97 13.02 -2.22
C PHE A 144 -11.33 13.46 -0.80
N ARG A 145 -10.69 12.86 0.21
CA ARG A 145 -10.77 13.22 1.62
C ARG A 145 -9.36 13.32 2.20
N GLU A 146 -9.22 13.70 3.47
CA GLU A 146 -7.90 13.89 4.07
C GLU A 146 -7.00 12.65 4.01
N GLN A 147 -7.57 11.46 4.15
CA GLN A 147 -6.84 10.19 4.20
C GLN A 147 -7.14 9.24 3.03
N ILE A 148 -8.02 9.64 2.10
CA ILE A 148 -8.47 8.78 0.98
C ILE A 148 -8.34 9.55 -0.32
N ASN A 149 -7.67 8.94 -1.29
CA ASN A 149 -7.52 9.44 -2.64
C ASN A 149 -8.24 8.51 -3.62
N TRP A 150 -8.86 9.09 -4.65
CA TRP A 150 -9.19 8.34 -5.85
C TRP A 150 -7.91 8.02 -6.62
N LEU A 151 -7.90 6.87 -7.26
CA LEU A 151 -6.82 6.42 -8.10
C LEU A 151 -7.38 6.06 -9.47
N LEU A 152 -6.76 6.61 -10.52
CA LEU A 152 -7.05 6.27 -11.91
C LEU A 152 -5.74 5.84 -12.56
N GLU A 153 -5.73 4.65 -13.14
CA GLU A 153 -4.51 4.06 -13.69
C GLU A 153 -4.76 3.39 -15.03
N TYR A 154 -3.74 3.47 -15.87
CA TYR A 154 -3.58 2.71 -17.08
C TYR A 154 -2.33 1.84 -16.96
N HIS A 155 -2.45 0.56 -17.30
CA HIS A 155 -1.35 -0.39 -17.34
C HIS A 155 -1.14 -0.89 -18.77
N GLY A 156 0.08 -0.75 -19.26
CA GLY A 156 0.55 -1.40 -20.48
C GLY A 156 1.42 -2.59 -20.12
N GLU A 157 0.97 -3.79 -20.48
CA GLU A 157 1.60 -5.06 -20.11
C GLU A 157 2.05 -5.85 -21.35
N ASP A 158 2.95 -6.82 -21.14
CA ASP A 158 3.41 -7.78 -22.17
C ASP A 158 3.85 -7.08 -23.47
N GLY A 159 4.67 -6.04 -23.36
CA GLY A 159 5.14 -5.26 -24.50
C GLY A 159 4.02 -4.50 -25.21
N LEU A 160 3.08 -3.90 -24.45
CA LEU A 160 1.90 -3.17 -24.94
C LEU A 160 0.85 -4.05 -25.64
N ARG A 161 0.91 -5.38 -25.48
CA ARG A 161 -0.11 -6.28 -26.05
C ARG A 161 -1.36 -6.34 -25.18
N ARG A 162 -1.28 -5.87 -23.93
CA ARG A 162 -2.37 -5.85 -22.96
C ARG A 162 -2.53 -4.45 -22.39
N HIS A 163 -3.79 -4.01 -22.34
CA HIS A 163 -4.17 -2.68 -21.94
C HIS A 163 -5.24 -2.77 -20.87
N ARG A 164 -4.91 -2.31 -19.68
CA ARG A 164 -5.80 -2.36 -18.52
C ARG A 164 -6.03 -0.98 -17.97
N PHE A 165 -7.25 -0.72 -17.56
CA PHE A 165 -7.60 0.51 -16.86
C PHE A 165 -8.15 0.15 -15.50
N PHE A 166 -7.69 0.87 -14.48
CA PHE A 166 -8.09 0.69 -13.11
C PHE A 166 -8.65 1.98 -12.54
N ILE A 167 -9.68 1.82 -11.72
CA ILE A 167 -10.18 2.84 -10.81
C ILE A 167 -10.14 2.28 -9.40
N GLY A 168 -9.72 3.09 -8.44
CA GLY A 168 -9.53 2.61 -7.07
C GLY A 168 -9.53 3.70 -6.03
N LEU A 169 -9.32 3.27 -4.81
CA LEU A 169 -9.14 4.12 -3.64
C LEU A 169 -7.81 3.77 -2.99
N ALA A 170 -7.02 4.79 -2.70
CA ALA A 170 -5.76 4.67 -1.99
C ALA A 170 -5.85 5.41 -0.66
N THR A 171 -5.29 4.82 0.39
CA THR A 171 -5.09 5.52 1.66
C THR A 171 -3.81 6.33 1.61
N ARG A 172 -3.86 7.49 2.25
CA ARG A 172 -2.72 8.39 2.36
C ARG A 172 -2.23 8.42 3.80
N ARG A 173 -0.91 8.43 4.00
CA ARG A 173 -0.33 8.69 5.32
C ARG A 173 -0.77 10.08 5.79
N GLY A 174 -1.40 10.14 6.97
CA GLY A 174 -1.60 11.40 7.67
C GLY A 174 -0.24 12.00 8.01
N SER A 175 -0.06 13.29 7.75
CA SER A 175 1.14 14.05 8.11
C SER A 175 1.34 14.09 9.62
#